data_AF-A0AAP1RCD4-F1
#
_entry.id   AF-A0AAP1RCD4-F1
#
_cell.length_a   1.000
_cell.length_b   1.000
_cell.length_c   1.000
_cell.angle_alpha   90.00
_cell.angle_beta   90.00
_cell.angle_gamma   90.00
#
_symmetry.space_group_name_H-M   'P 1'
#
loop_
_entity.id
_entity.type
_entity.pdbx_description
1 polymer ?
#
loop_
_entity_poly.entity_id
_entity_poly.type
_entity_poly.pdbx_seq_one_letter_code
_entity_poly.pdbx_strand_id
1 'polypeptide(L)'
;DRNQMLLMLRNRLKLFYRPAGIQGRPEDLPGQLRFALVRRSAGWAVRVDNPSGYYASFASATLSVGQRRWRLRSGMLEPRSHAEWQAETREALPPGRVRLHALLINDYGAHMDIRHDLSP
;
A
#
# COMPACT_ATOMS: atom_id res chain seq x y z
N ASP A 1 12.16 -10.87 48.93
CA ASP A 1 12.50 -10.73 47.50
C ASP A 1 11.50 -9.88 46.75
N ARG A 2 11.97 -8.95 45.92
CA ARG A 2 11.13 -8.14 45.02
C ARG A 2 11.42 -8.54 43.58
N ASN A 3 10.42 -9.10 42.91
CA ASN A 3 10.49 -9.34 41.47
C ASN A 3 10.42 -8.00 40.73
N GLN A 4 11.32 -7.78 39.78
CA GLN A 4 11.34 -6.61 38.90
C GLN A 4 11.24 -7.07 37.44
N MET A 5 10.46 -6.33 36.64
CA MET A 5 10.36 -6.53 35.21
C MET A 5 10.93 -5.29 34.51
N LEU A 6 11.89 -5.49 33.63
CA LEU A 6 12.46 -4.45 32.78
C LEU A 6 11.77 -4.48 31.41
N LEU A 7 11.18 -3.35 31.00
CA LEU A 7 10.61 -3.18 29.67
C LEU A 7 11.59 -2.37 28.81
N MET A 8 12.10 -2.97 27.73
CA MET A 8 12.91 -2.27 26.72
C MET A 8 12.12 -2.18 25.42
N LEU A 9 11.91 -0.95 24.93
CA LEU A 9 11.19 -0.66 23.69
C LEU A 9 12.18 -0.42 22.55
N ARG A 10 11.96 -1.06 21.41
CA ARG A 10 12.71 -0.81 20.17
C ARG A 10 11.80 -0.20 19.11
N ASN A 11 12.06 1.05 18.76
CA ASN A 11 11.35 1.75 17.69
C ASN A 11 12.11 1.63 16.37
N ARG A 12 11.38 1.45 15.25
CA ARG A 12 11.93 1.52 13.89
C ARG A 12 11.16 2.59 13.12
N LEU A 13 11.85 3.66 12.76
CA LEU A 13 11.29 4.78 11.99
C LEU A 13 11.89 4.77 10.58
N LYS A 14 11.09 5.18 9.58
CA LYS A 14 11.58 5.39 8.21
C LYS A 14 12.08 6.83 8.11
N LEU A 15 13.31 7.01 7.62
CA LEU A 15 13.91 8.32 7.34
C LEU A 15 14.03 8.50 5.82
N PHE A 16 13.46 9.58 5.29
CA PHE A 16 13.50 9.88 3.85
C PHE A 16 14.26 11.17 3.60
N TYR A 17 15.33 11.08 2.81
CA TYR A 17 16.01 12.26 2.29
C TYR A 17 15.27 12.82 1.07
N ARG A 18 15.04 14.14 1.03
CA ARG A 18 14.38 14.83 -0.08
C ARG A 18 15.24 15.98 -0.59
N PRO A 19 16.03 15.75 -1.66
CA PRO A 19 16.70 16.83 -2.34
C PRO A 19 15.72 17.91 -2.80
N ALA A 20 16.21 19.14 -2.93
CA ALA A 20 15.48 20.17 -3.65
C ALA A 20 15.30 19.75 -5.12
N GLY A 21 14.17 20.11 -5.73
CA GLY A 21 13.91 19.88 -7.16
C GLY A 21 13.25 18.54 -7.52
N ILE A 22 12.80 17.74 -6.56
CA ILE A 22 11.86 16.64 -6.87
C ILE A 22 10.59 17.25 -7.49
N GLN A 23 10.18 16.75 -8.65
CA GLN A 23 8.97 17.21 -9.33
C GLN A 23 7.70 16.81 -8.57
N GLY A 24 6.73 17.73 -8.53
CA GLY A 24 5.47 17.55 -7.81
C GLY A 24 5.62 17.82 -6.31
N ARG A 25 4.58 17.48 -5.54
CA ARG A 25 4.62 17.57 -4.07
C ARG A 25 4.16 16.25 -3.44
N PRO A 26 4.57 15.95 -2.19
CA PRO A 26 4.15 14.73 -1.49
C PRO A 26 2.62 14.60 -1.38
N GLU A 27 1.89 15.71 -1.28
CA GLU A 27 0.44 15.73 -1.15
C GLU A 27 -0.26 15.28 -2.43
N ASP A 28 0.42 15.38 -3.58
CA ASP A 28 -0.12 14.97 -4.88
C ASP A 28 0.04 13.45 -5.10
N LEU A 29 0.83 12.76 -4.26
CA LEU A 29 1.17 11.33 -4.39
C LEU A 29 -0.05 10.40 -4.51
N PRO A 30 -1.13 10.53 -3.71
CA PRO A 30 -2.31 9.67 -3.84
C PRO A 30 -2.91 9.66 -5.24
N GLY A 31 -2.91 10.82 -5.92
CA GLY A 31 -3.46 10.96 -7.27
C GLY A 31 -2.52 10.50 -8.38
N GLN A 32 -1.23 10.30 -8.09
CA GLN A 32 -0.23 9.85 -9.06
C GLN A 32 -0.09 8.33 -9.11
N LEU A 33 -0.42 7.65 -8.01
CA LEU A 33 -0.35 6.20 -7.89
C LEU A 33 -1.35 5.54 -8.84
N ARG A 34 -0.91 4.48 -9.51
CA ARG A 34 -1.76 3.72 -10.44
C ARG A 34 -1.90 2.29 -9.94
N PHE A 35 -3.10 1.75 -10.07
CA PHE A 35 -3.43 0.41 -9.58
C PHE A 35 -4.08 -0.39 -10.70
N ALA A 36 -3.66 -1.64 -10.87
CA ALA A 36 -4.23 -2.55 -11.85
C ALA A 36 -4.33 -3.96 -11.27
N LEU A 37 -5.43 -4.66 -11.58
CA LEU A 37 -5.53 -6.08 -11.30
C LEU A 37 -4.78 -6.85 -12.39
N VAL A 38 -3.87 -7.74 -12.01
CA VAL A 38 -3.07 -8.53 -12.95
C VAL A 38 -3.23 -10.02 -12.67
N ARG A 39 -3.37 -10.82 -13.74
CA ARG A 39 -3.39 -12.28 -13.65
C ARG A 39 -1.96 -12.83 -13.57
N ARG A 40 -1.76 -13.85 -12.75
CA ARG A 40 -0.50 -14.57 -12.58
C ARG A 40 -0.77 -16.07 -12.61
N SER A 41 0.25 -16.88 -12.88
CA SER A 41 0.14 -18.34 -12.86
C SER A 41 -0.41 -18.88 -11.53
N ALA A 42 -0.09 -18.20 -10.42
CA ALA A 42 -0.55 -18.52 -9.07
C ALA A 42 -1.85 -17.79 -8.64
N GLY A 43 -2.59 -17.18 -9.57
CA GLY A 43 -3.86 -16.48 -9.29
C GLY A 43 -3.87 -15.04 -9.80
N TRP A 44 -3.99 -14.08 -8.88
CA TRP A 44 -4.08 -12.66 -9.20
C TRP A 44 -3.22 -11.83 -8.23
N ALA A 45 -2.85 -10.63 -8.64
CA ALA A 45 -2.20 -9.63 -7.80
C ALA A 45 -2.70 -8.23 -8.16
N VAL A 46 -2.51 -7.27 -7.27
CA VAL A 46 -2.68 -5.85 -7.59
C VAL A 46 -1.30 -5.28 -7.90
N ARG A 47 -1.08 -4.91 -9.15
CA ARG A 47 0.07 -4.11 -9.55
C ARG A 47 -0.16 -2.67 -9.09
N VAL A 48 0.84 -2.09 -8.46
CA VAL A 48 0.86 -0.71 -8.01
C VAL A 48 2.08 -0.03 -8.61
N ASP A 49 1.86 1.02 -9.38
CA ASP A 49 2.92 1.81 -9.99
C ASP A 49 3.02 3.17 -9.27
N ASN A 50 4.26 3.52 -8.89
CA ASN A 50 4.60 4.82 -8.32
C ASN A 50 5.46 5.60 -9.32
N PRO A 51 4.84 6.41 -10.21
CA PRO A 51 5.58 7.23 -11.17
C PRO A 51 6.23 8.47 -10.53
N SER A 52 6.03 8.71 -9.24
CA SER A 52 6.50 9.92 -8.55
C SER A 52 7.98 9.83 -8.15
N GLY A 53 8.53 10.97 -7.71
CA GLY A 53 9.83 11.04 -7.05
C GLY A 53 9.81 10.75 -5.54
N TYR A 54 8.66 10.36 -4.97
CA TYR A 54 8.47 10.16 -3.53
C TYR A 54 8.25 8.69 -3.19
N TYR A 55 8.66 8.27 -2.00
CA TYR A 55 8.28 6.96 -1.46
C TYR A 55 6.79 6.95 -1.11
N ALA A 56 6.08 5.88 -1.45
CA ALA A 56 4.69 5.66 -1.05
C ALA A 56 4.62 4.56 0.01
N SER A 57 4.29 4.90 1.26
CA SER A 57 4.16 3.93 2.34
C SER A 57 2.71 3.63 2.64
N PHE A 58 2.31 2.36 2.56
CA PHE A 58 0.93 1.95 2.84
C PHE A 58 0.84 1.24 4.21
N ALA A 59 -0.12 1.66 5.03
CA ALA A 59 -0.47 0.99 6.27
C ALA A 59 -1.24 -0.31 6.01
N SER A 60 -2.12 -0.28 5.00
CA SER A 60 -2.87 -1.45 4.55
C SER A 60 -3.42 -1.25 3.14
N ALA A 61 -3.77 -2.36 2.50
CA ALA A 61 -4.63 -2.36 1.33
C ALA A 61 -5.58 -3.57 1.38
N THR A 62 -6.81 -3.37 0.95
CA THR A 62 -7.86 -4.38 0.89
C THR A 62 -8.52 -4.31 -0.47
N LEU A 63 -8.68 -5.47 -1.10
CA LEU A 63 -9.48 -5.62 -2.31
C LEU A 63 -10.85 -6.20 -1.95
N SER A 64 -11.89 -5.79 -2.65
CA SER A 64 -13.26 -6.23 -2.39
C SER A 64 -14.03 -6.50 -3.67
N VAL A 65 -14.89 -7.53 -3.63
CA VAL A 65 -15.84 -7.88 -4.69
C VAL A 65 -17.15 -8.27 -4.02
N GLY A 66 -18.19 -7.45 -4.19
CA GLY A 66 -19.42 -7.59 -3.41
C GLY A 66 -19.15 -7.44 -1.91
N GLN A 67 -19.48 -8.48 -1.12
CA GLN A 67 -19.24 -8.53 0.33
C GLN A 67 -17.90 -9.22 0.69
N ARG A 68 -17.23 -9.87 -0.27
CA ARG A 68 -15.96 -10.56 -0.02
C ARG A 68 -14.81 -9.56 -0.04
N ARG A 69 -13.84 -9.78 0.85
CA ARG A 69 -12.69 -8.91 1.07
C ARG A 69 -11.41 -9.73 1.18
N TRP A 70 -10.33 -9.23 0.57
CA TRP A 70 -9.00 -9.81 0.61
C TRP A 70 -8.02 -8.74 1.09
N ARG A 71 -7.40 -8.98 2.24
CA ARG A 71 -6.29 -8.16 2.71
C ARG A 71 -5.08 -8.43 1.83
N LEU A 72 -4.47 -7.37 1.32
CA LEU A 72 -3.28 -7.45 0.47
C LEU A 72 -2.03 -7.26 1.31
N ARG A 73 -0.95 -7.94 0.92
CA ARG A 73 0.40 -7.74 1.44
C ARG A 73 0.99 -6.45 0.87
N SER A 74 0.45 -5.31 1.30
CA SER A 74 0.92 -3.97 0.93
C SER A 74 2.19 -3.59 1.70
N GLY A 75 2.97 -2.68 1.13
CA GLY A 75 4.22 -2.24 1.73
C GLY A 75 4.59 -0.82 1.32
N MET A 76 5.88 -0.54 1.31
CA MET A 76 6.41 0.71 0.77
C MET A 76 6.83 0.51 -0.68
N LEU A 77 6.54 1.49 -1.54
CA LEU A 77 7.05 1.57 -2.90
C LEU A 77 8.11 2.67 -2.96
N GLU A 78 9.22 2.37 -3.63
CA GLU A 78 10.25 3.33 -3.98
C GLU A 78 9.76 4.34 -5.03
N PRO A 79 10.42 5.51 -5.15
CA PRO A 79 10.23 6.40 -6.29
C PRO A 79 10.46 5.68 -7.61
N ARG A 80 9.65 5.99 -8.63
CA ARG A 80 9.76 5.43 -9.99
C ARG A 80 9.75 3.90 -10.05
N SER A 81 9.17 3.23 -9.05
CA SER A 81 9.10 1.77 -8.99
C SER A 81 7.65 1.27 -9.10
N HIS A 82 7.53 -0.05 -9.11
CA HIS A 82 6.26 -0.74 -9.01
C HIS A 82 6.38 -1.96 -8.11
N ALA A 83 5.26 -2.38 -7.55
CA ALA A 83 5.16 -3.60 -6.75
C ALA A 83 3.91 -4.39 -7.13
N GLU A 84 3.90 -5.68 -6.80
CA GLU A 84 2.74 -6.54 -6.92
C GLU A 84 2.30 -7.02 -5.55
N TRP A 85 1.13 -6.58 -5.11
CA TRP A 85 0.55 -6.99 -3.85
C TRP A 85 -0.31 -8.22 -4.05
N GLN A 86 0.06 -9.30 -3.36
CA GLN A 86 -0.73 -10.53 -3.31
C GLN A 86 -1.69 -10.48 -2.12
N ALA A 87 -2.83 -11.16 -2.24
CA ALA A 87 -3.69 -11.39 -1.09
C ALA A 87 -2.98 -12.25 -0.03
N GLU A 88 -3.28 -11.99 1.24
CA GLU A 88 -2.79 -12.81 2.35
C GLU A 88 -3.32 -14.25 2.26
N THR A 89 -4.59 -14.40 1.84
CA THR A 89 -5.24 -15.67 1.53
C THR A 89 -5.40 -15.84 0.02
N ARG A 90 -5.05 -17.02 -0.48
CA ARG A 90 -5.08 -17.33 -1.93
C ARG A 90 -6.43 -17.92 -2.31
N GLU A 91 -7.33 -17.06 -2.77
CA GLU A 91 -8.63 -17.45 -3.30
C GLU A 91 -8.86 -16.77 -4.66
N ALA A 92 -9.61 -17.43 -5.54
CA ALA A 92 -10.03 -16.81 -6.79
C ALA A 92 -11.01 -15.66 -6.52
N LEU A 93 -10.90 -14.60 -7.32
CA LEU A 93 -11.88 -13.52 -7.30
C LEU A 93 -13.17 -13.99 -7.97
N PRO A 94 -14.33 -13.81 -7.32
CA PRO A 94 -15.62 -14.02 -7.99
C PRO A 94 -15.81 -12.95 -9.08
N PRO A 95 -16.71 -13.20 -10.05
CA PRO A 95 -17.09 -12.17 -11.01
C PRO A 95 -17.73 -10.96 -10.31
N GLY A 96 -17.46 -9.76 -10.82
CA GLY A 96 -18.07 -8.54 -10.32
C GLY A 96 -17.10 -7.35 -10.33
N ARG A 97 -17.60 -6.21 -9.86
CA ARG A 97 -16.79 -4.99 -9.72
C ARG A 97 -15.76 -5.19 -8.61
N VAL A 98 -14.50 -5.03 -8.98
CA VAL A 98 -13.37 -5.10 -8.05
C VAL A 98 -13.08 -3.69 -7.53
N ARG A 99 -13.06 -3.52 -6.21
CA ARG A 99 -12.69 -2.24 -5.58
C ARG A 99 -11.49 -2.41 -4.67
N LEU A 100 -10.49 -1.56 -4.87
CA LEU A 100 -9.36 -1.38 -4.00
C LEU A 100 -9.66 -0.27 -2.98
N HIS A 101 -9.34 -0.54 -1.73
CA HIS A 101 -9.21 0.47 -0.67
C HIS A 101 -7.83 0.35 -0.04
N ALA A 102 -7.05 1.43 -0.03
CA ALA A 102 -5.72 1.47 0.54
C ALA A 102 -5.56 2.68 1.48
N LEU A 103 -4.73 2.53 2.51
CA LEU A 103 -4.39 3.59 3.45
C LEU A 103 -2.93 3.99 3.24
N LEU A 104 -2.72 5.13 2.57
CA LEU A 104 -1.40 5.74 2.41
C LEU A 104 -1.03 6.53 3.66
N ILE A 105 0.22 6.47 4.08
CA ILE A 105 0.74 7.25 5.21
C ILE A 105 1.42 8.50 4.65
N ASN A 106 0.97 9.68 5.07
CA ASN A 106 1.61 10.94 4.71
C ASN A 106 2.76 11.30 5.67
N ASP A 107 3.40 12.45 5.42
CA ASP A 107 4.60 12.88 6.16
C ASP A 107 4.35 13.21 7.64
N TYR A 108 3.09 13.46 7.99
CA TYR A 108 2.66 13.68 9.37
C TYR A 108 2.26 12.37 10.07
N GLY A 109 2.39 11.23 9.38
CA GLY A 109 1.97 9.92 9.87
C GLY A 109 0.46 9.67 9.77
N ALA A 110 -0.31 10.58 9.17
CA ALA A 110 -1.75 10.42 9.01
C ALA A 110 -2.09 9.46 7.85
N HIS A 111 -3.20 8.76 7.98
CA HIS A 111 -3.73 7.90 6.92
C HIS A 111 -4.55 8.71 5.91
N MET A 112 -4.28 8.49 4.63
CA MET A 112 -5.03 9.01 3.50
C MET A 112 -5.72 7.85 2.77
N ASP A 113 -7.03 7.93 2.64
CA ASP A 113 -7.84 6.96 1.92
C ASP A 113 -7.60 7.04 0.40
N ILE A 114 -7.26 5.92 -0.21
CA ILE A 114 -7.26 5.72 -1.66
C ILE A 114 -8.33 4.68 -1.98
N ARG A 115 -9.25 5.03 -2.88
CA ARG A 115 -10.30 4.13 -3.38
C ARG A 115 -10.24 4.09 -4.90
N HIS A 116 -10.23 2.88 -5.45
CA HIS A 116 -10.15 2.69 -6.89
C HIS A 116 -11.00 1.51 -7.34
N ASP A 117 -11.84 1.73 -8.36
CA ASP A 117 -12.49 0.63 -9.08
C ASP A 117 -11.45 0.06 -10.06
N LEU A 118 -11.10 -1.21 -9.90
CA LEU A 118 -10.15 -1.89 -10.79
C LEU A 118 -10.94 -2.58 -11.90
N SER A 119 -10.67 -2.18 -13.13
CA SER A 119 -11.12 -2.93 -14.29
C SER A 119 -10.39 -4.29 -14.34
N PRO A 120 -11.08 -5.40 -14.65
CA PRO A 120 -10.47 -6.70 -14.82
C PRO A 120 -9.58 -6.81 -16.06
#